data_AF-A0A7J6J8D9-F1
#
_entry.id   AF-A0A7J6J8D9-F1
#
_cell.length_a   1.000
_cell.length_b   1.000
_cell.length_c   1.000
_cell.angle_alpha   90.00
_cell.angle_beta   90.00
_cell.angle_gamma   90.00
#
_symmetry.space_group_name_H-M   'P 1'
#
loop_
_entity.id
_entity.type
_entity.pdbx_description
1 polymer ?
#
loop_
_entity_poly.entity_id
_entity_poly.type
_entity_poly.pdbx_seq_one_letter_code
_entity_poly.pdbx_strand_id
1 'polypeptide(L)'
;MNSPQFHWEFNGHFYHSVNPNVTHKFDWISDEPLEIVNLPLVPYKYLDNTVQFMLQQRGQMIWSCRYQKFVSYSGYDSPELERFIDSRFMIDCNSFRYMQPPPKTSSQTPNAGVIDNFGPTEMKKEEPPAGDFVLLLPATLMGFNMQDKRWKSLVMCRVREVDWDNEAFHCLVLPQDTKDVNKALVTHRVAHSKSSDLIQSKGRGLTLLFHGPPGTGKTLTAESVAEHARKPLYRVTCGDIGTQPEAVEQYMKQVLNRAKVWDCVFLRVLEYYDGILILTSNRVGTLDEGFRSRIQLALEYSKLDRGSRRKIWETFVERLNDDPTISGELDITNLRSNLAELSKYELNGREIRNAINVAKPVALSCGDKVDFQCLKKVIGVQSRFDRYIRDMNEGLDDDKVAREEGKR
;
A
#
# COMPACT_ATOMS: atom_id res chain seq x y z
N MET A 1 37.93 28.23 -4.84
CA MET A 1 37.08 29.44 -4.94
C MET A 1 36.00 29.30 -3.87
N ASN A 2 35.85 30.26 -2.96
CA ASN A 2 34.75 30.24 -1.99
C ASN A 2 33.50 30.78 -2.69
N SER A 3 32.57 29.90 -3.01
CA SER A 3 31.27 30.28 -3.57
C SER A 3 30.21 29.87 -2.54
N PRO A 4 29.41 30.80 -2.00
CA PRO A 4 28.32 30.44 -1.12
C PRO A 4 27.37 29.51 -1.89
N GLN A 5 27.18 28.30 -1.37
CA GLN A 5 26.20 27.36 -1.90
C GLN A 5 24.93 27.49 -1.09
N PHE A 6 23.80 27.52 -1.79
CA PHE A 6 22.51 27.46 -1.18
C PHE A 6 21.72 26.30 -1.76
N HIS A 7 20.92 25.66 -0.91
CA HIS A 7 19.98 24.62 -1.29
C HIS A 7 18.69 24.79 -0.51
N TRP A 8 17.62 24.20 -1.03
CA TRP A 8 16.36 24.15 -0.33
C TRP A 8 16.25 22.85 0.45
N GLU A 9 15.73 22.95 1.66
CA GLU A 9 15.32 21.79 2.45
C GLU A 9 13.80 21.82 2.64
N PHE A 10 13.22 20.63 2.82
CA PHE A 10 11.77 20.48 2.98
C PHE A 10 11.45 19.50 4.11
N ASN A 11 10.76 19.97 5.14
CA ASN A 11 10.32 19.18 6.29
C ASN A 11 8.83 19.42 6.64
N GLY A 12 8.04 19.83 5.65
CA GLY A 12 6.69 20.36 5.82
C GLY A 12 6.63 21.86 5.53
N HIS A 13 7.74 22.56 5.76
CA HIS A 13 8.00 23.93 5.28
C HIS A 13 9.26 23.93 4.42
N PHE A 14 9.34 24.87 3.48
CA PHE A 14 10.54 25.10 2.67
C PHE A 14 11.40 26.15 3.34
N TYR A 15 12.67 25.83 3.54
CA TYR A 15 13.63 26.74 4.15
C TYR A 15 14.91 26.78 3.34
N HIS A 16 15.48 27.97 3.30
CA HIS A 16 16.68 28.28 2.56
C HIS A 16 17.90 28.03 3.44
N SER A 17 18.73 27.04 3.07
CA SER A 17 19.96 26.72 3.78
C SER A 17 21.14 27.31 3.00
N VAL A 18 21.94 28.15 3.66
CA VAL A 18 23.17 28.70 3.09
C VAL A 18 24.34 28.04 3.80
N ASN A 19 25.20 27.39 3.03
CA ASN A 19 26.47 26.89 3.55
C ASN A 19 27.58 27.87 3.13
N PRO A 20 27.99 28.79 4.02
CA PRO A 20 28.97 29.83 3.68
C PRO A 20 30.39 29.29 3.48
N ASN A 21 30.68 28.05 3.92
CA ASN A 21 32.03 27.49 3.99
C ASN A 21 32.23 26.24 3.10
N VAL A 22 31.50 26.10 2.00
CA VAL A 22 31.78 25.01 1.04
C VAL A 22 33.03 25.36 0.23
N THR A 23 34.12 24.69 0.54
CA THR A 23 35.36 24.78 -0.25
C THR A 23 35.43 23.57 -1.16
N HIS A 24 35.14 23.76 -2.45
CA HIS A 24 35.39 22.72 -3.45
C HIS A 24 36.87 22.70 -3.77
N LYS A 25 37.55 21.61 -3.37
CA LYS A 25 38.88 21.30 -3.86
C LYS A 25 38.72 20.57 -5.19
N PHE A 26 39.02 21.28 -6.27
CA PHE A 26 39.17 20.66 -7.58
C PHE A 26 40.62 20.22 -7.68
N ASP A 27 40.86 18.93 -7.53
CA ASP A 27 42.14 18.34 -7.92
C ASP A 27 42.11 18.31 -9.45
N TRP A 28 42.64 19.36 -10.09
CA TRP A 28 42.71 19.44 -11.55
C TRP A 28 43.58 18.27 -12.04
N ILE A 29 42.93 17.33 -12.73
CA ILE A 29 43.52 16.03 -13.08
C ILE A 29 44.59 16.17 -14.19
N SER A 30 44.58 17.27 -14.95
CA SER A 30 45.50 17.52 -16.07
C SER A 30 45.48 18.99 -16.51
N ASP A 31 46.58 19.47 -17.11
CA ASP A 31 46.67 20.76 -17.83
C ASP A 31 46.09 20.68 -19.26
N GLU A 32 45.63 19.49 -19.67
CA GLU A 32 44.97 19.29 -20.95
C GLU A 32 43.52 19.80 -20.95
N PRO A 33 42.99 20.28 -22.10
CA PRO A 33 41.60 20.69 -22.22
C PRO A 33 40.66 19.52 -21.89
N LEU A 34 39.82 19.69 -20.86
CA LEU A 34 38.78 18.74 -20.48
C LEU A 34 37.42 19.17 -21.05
N GLU A 35 36.64 18.21 -21.53
CA GLU A 35 35.24 18.47 -21.87
C GLU A 35 34.45 18.86 -20.62
N ILE A 36 33.61 19.90 -20.74
CA ILE A 36 32.89 20.49 -19.61
C ILE A 36 31.95 19.51 -18.89
N VAL A 37 31.50 18.46 -19.57
CA VAL A 37 30.63 17.40 -19.05
C VAL A 37 31.35 16.41 -18.14
N ASN A 38 32.69 16.34 -18.23
CA ASN A 38 33.53 15.45 -17.43
C ASN A 38 34.03 16.12 -16.14
N LEU A 39 33.60 17.36 -15.87
CA LEU A 39 33.92 18.05 -14.63
C LEU A 39 33.14 17.43 -13.44
N PRO A 40 33.73 17.35 -12.24
CA PRO A 40 33.03 16.91 -11.03
C PRO A 40 31.80 17.76 -10.68
N LEU A 41 31.80 19.04 -11.11
CA LEU A 41 30.70 19.97 -11.00
C LEU A 41 30.44 20.58 -12.38
N VAL A 42 29.33 20.18 -13.00
CA VAL A 42 28.93 20.64 -14.32
C VAL A 42 27.90 21.76 -14.18
N PRO A 43 28.10 22.95 -14.80
CA PRO A 43 27.09 23.99 -14.80
C PRO A 43 25.80 23.52 -15.46
N TYR A 44 24.66 23.88 -14.88
CA TYR A 44 23.33 23.41 -15.32
C TYR A 44 23.09 23.55 -16.84
N LYS A 45 23.50 24.69 -17.43
CA LYS A 45 23.34 24.98 -18.87
C LYS A 45 24.04 23.99 -19.82
N TYR A 46 25.00 23.21 -19.32
CA TYR A 46 25.75 22.21 -20.09
C TYR A 46 25.36 20.77 -19.75
N LEU A 47 24.41 20.58 -18.83
CA LEU A 47 23.85 19.26 -18.57
C LEU A 47 23.01 18.82 -19.76
N ASP A 48 22.99 17.51 -20.02
CA ASP A 48 22.12 16.93 -21.04
C ASP A 48 20.64 17.26 -20.77
N ASN A 49 19.87 17.44 -21.84
CA ASN A 49 18.45 17.80 -21.77
C ASN A 49 17.65 16.78 -20.97
N THR A 50 18.02 15.50 -21.02
CA THR A 50 17.38 14.44 -20.21
C THR A 50 17.60 14.69 -18.73
N VAL A 51 18.82 15.05 -18.31
CA VAL A 51 19.16 15.30 -16.91
C VAL A 51 18.48 16.57 -16.41
N GLN A 52 18.45 17.63 -17.22
CA GLN A 52 17.71 18.86 -16.92
C GLN A 52 16.22 18.56 -16.71
N PHE A 53 15.61 17.79 -17.62
CA PHE A 53 14.21 17.38 -17.50
C PHE A 53 13.97 16.55 -16.22
N MET A 54 14.83 15.58 -15.90
CA MET A 54 14.71 14.78 -14.67
C MET A 54 14.80 15.65 -13.40
N LEU A 55 15.68 16.65 -13.36
CA LEU A 55 15.80 17.58 -12.23
C LEU A 55 14.54 18.44 -12.07
N GLN A 56 13.99 18.95 -13.17
CA GLN A 56 12.73 19.71 -13.16
C GLN A 56 11.56 18.85 -12.68
N GLN A 57 11.42 17.63 -13.22
CA GLN A 57 10.38 16.69 -12.81
C GLN A 57 10.49 16.31 -11.33
N ARG A 58 11.71 16.08 -10.83
CA ARG A 58 11.97 15.86 -9.40
C ARG A 58 11.44 17.03 -8.57
N GLY A 59 11.77 18.26 -8.95
CA GLY A 59 11.34 19.45 -8.23
C GLY A 59 9.83 19.63 -8.22
N GLN A 60 9.17 19.41 -9.36
CA GLN A 60 7.71 19.42 -9.47
C GLN A 60 7.07 18.34 -8.57
N MET A 61 7.64 17.14 -8.53
CA MET A 61 7.15 16.08 -7.65
C MET A 61 7.26 16.49 -6.18
N ILE A 62 8.40 17.02 -5.74
CA ILE A 62 8.60 17.51 -4.36
C ILE A 62 7.60 18.63 -4.03
N TRP A 63 7.40 19.57 -4.94
CA TRP A 63 6.38 20.61 -4.77
C TRP A 63 4.98 20.02 -4.58
N SER A 64 4.63 18.96 -5.34
CA SER A 64 3.35 18.27 -5.16
C SER A 64 3.25 17.52 -3.82
N CYS A 65 4.37 17.14 -3.21
CA CYS A 65 4.47 16.53 -1.88
C CYS A 65 4.43 17.55 -0.73
N ARG A 66 4.19 18.84 -1.00
CA ARG A 66 3.94 19.85 0.03
C ARG A 66 2.71 19.52 0.89
N TYR A 67 1.75 18.83 0.27
CA TYR A 67 0.63 18.18 0.92
C TYR A 67 0.85 16.68 0.97
N GLN A 68 0.09 16.00 1.82
CA GLN A 68 0.08 14.55 1.88
C GLN A 68 -0.13 13.97 0.47
N LYS A 69 0.85 13.21 -0.02
CA LYS A 69 0.80 12.61 -1.36
C LYS A 69 1.08 11.12 -1.29
N PHE A 70 0.16 10.34 -1.86
CA PHE A 70 0.30 8.91 -2.00
C PHE A 70 1.00 8.58 -3.31
N VAL A 71 2.08 7.81 -3.24
CA VAL A 71 3.01 7.61 -4.36
C VAL A 71 3.43 6.14 -4.49
N SER A 72 3.88 5.78 -5.70
CA SER A 72 4.59 4.54 -5.95
C SER A 72 6.10 4.78 -5.96
N TYR A 73 6.87 3.82 -5.45
CA TYR A 73 8.31 3.84 -5.45
C TYR A 73 8.87 2.51 -5.95
N SER A 74 9.82 2.58 -6.89
CA SER A 74 10.62 1.44 -7.34
C SER A 74 12.09 1.78 -7.23
N GLY A 75 12.83 1.03 -6.43
CA GLY A 75 14.21 1.37 -6.10
C GLY A 75 14.80 0.52 -5.00
N TYR A 76 15.77 1.08 -4.30
CA TYR A 76 16.45 0.41 -3.19
C TYR A 76 16.44 1.33 -1.98
N ASP A 77 16.27 0.75 -0.80
CA ASP A 77 16.58 1.43 0.44
C ASP A 77 18.10 1.44 0.64
N SER A 78 18.68 2.62 0.87
CA SER A 78 20.07 2.77 1.29
C SER A 78 20.02 3.28 2.72
N PRO A 79 19.98 2.39 3.74
CA PRO A 79 21.10 1.51 4.12
C PRO A 79 20.80 0.01 4.15
N GLU A 80 19.54 -0.41 4.05
CA GLU A 80 19.11 -1.81 4.28
C GLU A 80 19.18 -2.70 3.02
N LEU A 81 19.50 -2.14 1.85
CA LEU A 81 19.56 -2.84 0.54
C LEU A 81 18.24 -3.52 0.11
N GLU A 82 17.12 -3.16 0.76
CA GLU A 82 15.80 -3.68 0.43
C GLU A 82 15.37 -3.16 -0.94
N ARG A 83 14.95 -4.07 -1.84
CA ARG A 83 14.48 -3.73 -3.19
C ARG A 83 12.97 -3.54 -3.17
N PHE A 84 12.54 -2.34 -3.54
CA PHE A 84 11.14 -1.99 -3.73
C PHE A 84 10.76 -2.07 -5.20
N ILE A 85 9.63 -2.73 -5.48
CA ILE A 85 9.04 -2.84 -6.81
C ILE A 85 7.60 -2.39 -6.68
N ASP A 86 7.24 -1.27 -7.32
CA ASP A 86 5.93 -0.61 -7.26
C ASP A 86 5.34 -0.54 -5.83
N SER A 87 6.22 -0.30 -4.84
CA SER A 87 5.82 -0.28 -3.45
C SER A 87 5.14 1.05 -3.12
N ARG A 88 4.09 0.98 -2.31
CA ARG A 88 3.22 2.13 -2.03
C ARG A 88 3.68 2.90 -0.79
N PHE A 89 3.90 4.20 -0.95
CA PHE A 89 4.35 5.09 0.13
C PHE A 89 3.42 6.29 0.30
N MET A 90 3.30 6.74 1.55
CA MET A 90 2.70 8.03 1.87
C MET A 90 3.80 9.04 2.20
N ILE A 91 3.92 10.11 1.42
CA ILE A 91 4.80 11.23 1.74
C ILE A 91 3.97 12.27 2.49
N ASP A 92 4.28 12.46 3.77
CA ASP A 92 3.63 13.43 4.64
C ASP A 92 4.64 13.93 5.68
N CYS A 93 5.27 15.06 5.36
CA CYS A 93 6.34 15.62 6.19
C CYS A 93 5.83 16.14 7.53
N ASN A 94 4.58 16.62 7.59
CA ASN A 94 3.96 17.07 8.83
C ASN A 94 3.74 15.90 9.80
N SER A 95 3.19 14.79 9.29
CA SER A 95 3.02 13.56 10.06
C SER A 95 4.35 12.96 10.49
N PHE A 96 5.38 12.99 9.63
CA PHE A 96 6.73 12.53 9.98
C PHE A 96 7.30 13.31 11.16
N ARG A 97 7.24 14.64 11.11
CA ARG A 97 7.75 15.53 12.17
C ARG A 97 7.02 15.29 13.50
N TYR A 98 5.71 15.09 13.46
CA TYR A 98 4.93 14.80 14.66
C TYR A 98 5.30 13.44 15.30
N MET A 99 5.63 12.44 14.47
CA MET A 99 5.90 11.07 14.93
C MET A 99 7.34 10.82 15.36
N GLN A 100 8.29 11.69 15.03
CA GLN A 100 9.66 11.60 15.52
C GLN A 100 9.81 12.42 16.82
N PRO A 101 10.01 11.78 17.99
CA PRO A 101 10.31 12.54 19.19
C PRO A 101 11.64 13.29 18.99
N PRO A 102 11.76 14.56 19.41
CA PRO A 102 13.03 15.27 19.33
C PRO A 102 14.08 14.51 20.14
N PRO A 103 15.34 14.41 19.66
CA PRO A 103 16.40 13.75 20.41
C PRO A 103 16.57 14.42 21.77
N LYS A 104 16.63 13.62 22.83
CA LYS A 104 16.72 14.06 24.24
C LYS A 104 18.02 14.81 24.61
N THR A 105 18.92 15.04 23.64
CA THR A 105 20.29 15.54 23.88
C THR A 105 20.66 16.78 23.08
N SER A 106 19.69 17.53 22.55
CA SER A 106 19.95 18.89 22.08
C SER A 106 19.18 19.89 22.91
N SER A 107 19.89 20.62 23.76
CA SER A 107 19.49 21.93 24.29
C SER A 107 19.43 22.98 23.17
N GLN A 108 18.79 22.63 22.06
CA GLN A 108 18.39 23.53 21.00
C GLN A 108 16.87 23.50 21.01
N THR A 109 16.30 24.65 21.34
CA THR A 109 14.88 24.93 21.21
C THR A 109 14.37 24.41 19.85
N PRO A 110 13.27 23.63 19.77
CA PRO A 110 12.79 23.06 18.50
C PRO A 110 12.31 24.07 17.45
N ASN A 111 12.39 25.39 17.73
CA ASN A 111 11.74 26.45 16.96
C ASN A 111 12.58 27.75 16.84
N ALA A 112 13.87 27.77 17.18
CA ALA A 112 14.70 28.96 16.94
C ALA A 112 15.42 28.83 15.59
N GLY A 113 14.74 29.18 14.49
CA GLY A 113 15.42 29.41 13.21
C GLY A 113 14.79 28.79 11.95
N VAL A 114 13.62 28.15 12.02
CA VAL A 114 12.91 27.76 10.79
C VAL A 114 12.24 29.02 10.24
N ILE A 115 12.96 29.76 9.41
CA ILE A 115 12.39 30.83 8.60
C ILE A 115 11.49 30.14 7.57
N ASP A 116 10.18 30.25 7.73
CA ASP A 116 9.24 29.84 6.69
C ASP A 116 9.38 30.82 5.53
N ASN A 117 10.20 30.46 4.55
CA ASN A 117 10.49 31.31 3.39
C ASN A 117 9.26 31.46 2.49
N PHE A 118 8.27 30.56 2.61
CA PHE A 118 7.03 30.59 1.84
C PHE A 118 5.82 30.63 2.77
N GLY A 119 5.24 31.82 2.92
CA GLY A 119 4.01 31.97 3.71
C GLY A 119 2.83 31.14 3.17
N PRO A 120 1.72 31.06 3.93
CA PRO A 120 0.57 30.22 3.61
C PRO A 120 -0.09 30.55 2.26
N THR A 121 0.10 31.76 1.74
CA THR A 121 -0.42 32.19 0.43
C THR A 121 0.35 31.56 -0.73
N GLU A 122 1.68 31.47 -0.63
CA GLU A 122 2.53 30.87 -1.67
C GLU A 122 2.35 29.34 -1.67
N MET A 123 2.27 28.71 -0.50
CA MET A 123 2.06 27.26 -0.38
C MET A 123 0.73 26.77 -0.99
N LYS A 124 -0.26 27.66 -1.12
CA LYS A 124 -1.56 27.37 -1.75
C LYS A 124 -1.53 27.38 -3.27
N LYS A 125 -0.51 27.96 -3.91
CA LYS A 125 -0.41 27.97 -5.37
C LYS A 125 -0.21 26.56 -5.90
N GLU A 126 -0.83 26.25 -7.04
CA GLU A 126 -0.65 24.95 -7.69
C GLU A 126 0.74 24.83 -8.31
N GLU A 127 1.17 25.88 -8.99
CA GLU A 127 2.48 25.95 -9.62
C GLU A 127 3.59 26.32 -8.62
N PRO A 128 4.77 25.71 -8.73
CA PRO A 128 5.92 26.09 -7.93
C PRO A 128 6.38 27.51 -8.27
N PRO A 129 7.08 28.17 -7.34
CA PRO A 129 7.79 29.42 -7.62
C PRO A 129 8.64 29.32 -8.89
N ALA A 130 8.57 30.35 -9.72
CA ALA A 130 9.34 30.43 -10.95
C ALA A 130 10.86 30.50 -10.69
N GLY A 131 11.65 30.15 -11.71
CA GLY A 131 13.11 30.23 -11.66
C GLY A 131 13.77 28.91 -11.30
N ASP A 132 14.85 28.98 -10.53
CA ASP A 132 15.73 27.86 -10.17
C ASP A 132 15.25 27.06 -8.94
N PHE A 133 14.18 27.50 -8.27
CA PHE A 133 13.63 26.89 -7.07
C PHE A 133 13.48 25.36 -7.20
N VAL A 134 12.78 24.89 -8.24
CA VAL A 134 12.52 23.46 -8.46
C VAL A 134 13.79 22.63 -8.67
N LEU A 135 14.87 23.26 -9.17
CA LEU A 135 16.14 22.58 -9.42
C LEU A 135 16.92 22.32 -8.12
N LEU A 136 16.72 23.20 -7.14
CA LEU A 136 17.48 23.26 -5.89
C LEU A 136 16.82 22.53 -4.72
N LEU A 137 15.71 21.83 -4.99
CA LEU A 137 14.99 21.01 -4.02
C LEU A 137 15.76 19.73 -3.65
N PRO A 138 15.53 19.16 -2.44
CA PRO A 138 16.31 18.04 -1.92
C PRO A 138 16.17 16.79 -2.79
N ALA A 139 17.21 15.96 -2.85
CA ALA A 139 17.18 14.74 -3.66
C ALA A 139 16.30 13.62 -3.06
N THR A 140 16.04 13.68 -1.75
CA THR A 140 15.34 12.64 -0.99
C THR A 140 14.29 13.23 -0.06
N LEU A 141 13.18 12.52 0.16
CA LEU A 141 12.20 12.83 1.20
C LEU A 141 11.85 11.58 2.01
N MET A 142 11.34 11.79 3.23
CA MET A 142 10.83 10.70 4.05
C MET A 142 9.43 10.27 3.58
N GLY A 143 9.29 8.99 3.28
CA GLY A 143 8.01 8.36 2.95
C GLY A 143 7.69 7.23 3.91
N PHE A 144 6.41 7.10 4.26
CA PHE A 144 5.92 6.00 5.09
C PHE A 144 5.52 4.82 4.21
N ASN A 145 6.19 3.69 4.36
CA ASN A 145 5.86 2.45 3.65
C ASN A 145 4.53 1.91 4.18
N MET A 146 3.53 1.75 3.31
CA MET A 146 2.20 1.29 3.70
C MET A 146 2.14 -0.20 4.08
N GLN A 147 3.10 -1.01 3.62
CA GLN A 147 3.17 -2.45 3.89
C GLN A 147 3.90 -2.71 5.22
N ASP A 148 5.14 -2.24 5.35
CA ASP A 148 5.98 -2.52 6.53
C ASP A 148 5.80 -1.50 7.66
N LYS A 149 5.02 -0.45 7.41
CA LYS A 149 4.62 0.57 8.39
C LYS A 149 5.79 1.34 8.99
N ARG A 150 6.85 1.56 8.22
CA ARG A 150 8.08 2.26 8.62
C ARG A 150 8.34 3.46 7.72
N TRP A 151 8.96 4.49 8.30
CA TRP A 151 9.46 5.64 7.56
C TRP A 151 10.79 5.29 6.89
N LYS A 152 10.92 5.58 5.60
CA LYS A 152 12.10 5.31 4.77
C LYS A 152 12.48 6.56 3.96
N SER A 153 13.76 6.70 3.63
CA SER A 153 14.25 7.79 2.79
C SER A 153 14.07 7.43 1.33
N LEU A 154 13.27 8.19 0.60
CA LEU A 154 12.93 7.95 -0.80
C LEU A 154 13.72 8.88 -1.71
N VAL A 155 14.41 8.30 -2.70
CA VAL A 155 15.04 9.06 -3.80
C VAL A 155 13.94 9.59 -4.73
N MET A 156 13.76 10.92 -4.76
CA MET A 156 12.60 11.55 -5.41
C MET A 156 12.53 11.33 -6.93
N CYS A 157 13.68 11.11 -7.60
CA CYS A 157 13.70 10.75 -9.02
C CYS A 157 13.04 9.39 -9.34
N ARG A 158 12.86 8.53 -8.34
CA ARG A 158 12.25 7.20 -8.48
C ARG A 158 10.81 7.14 -7.98
N VAL A 159 10.32 8.25 -7.43
CA VAL A 159 8.93 8.40 -6.98
C VAL A 159 8.06 8.68 -8.20
N ARG A 160 6.92 7.99 -8.28
CA ARG A 160 5.95 8.12 -9.37
C ARG A 160 4.54 8.23 -8.80
N GLU A 161 3.63 8.71 -9.63
CA GLU A 161 2.21 8.61 -9.28
C GLU A 161 1.79 7.14 -9.25
N VAL A 162 0.80 6.86 -8.41
CA VAL A 162 0.27 5.51 -8.22
C VAL A 162 -0.48 5.10 -9.47
N ASP A 163 -0.04 4.00 -10.09
CA ASP A 163 -0.82 3.32 -11.12
C ASP A 163 -1.89 2.45 -10.44
N TRP A 164 -3.14 2.87 -10.55
CA TRP A 164 -4.29 2.26 -9.88
C TRP A 164 -4.88 1.14 -10.73
N ASP A 165 -5.09 -0.04 -10.13
CA ASP A 165 -5.69 -1.17 -10.82
C ASP A 165 -7.21 -0.97 -10.96
N ASN A 166 -7.63 -0.44 -12.13
CA ASN A 166 -9.04 -0.21 -12.42
C ASN A 166 -9.83 -1.52 -12.61
N GLU A 167 -9.16 -2.65 -12.89
CA GLU A 167 -9.77 -3.96 -13.13
C GLU A 167 -9.86 -4.84 -11.88
N ALA A 168 -9.14 -4.49 -10.81
CA ALA A 168 -9.13 -5.21 -9.54
C ALA A 168 -10.55 -5.55 -9.05
N PHE A 169 -11.44 -4.55 -9.07
CA PHE A 169 -12.83 -4.71 -8.62
C PHE A 169 -13.68 -5.56 -9.57
N HIS A 170 -13.40 -5.51 -10.88
CA HIS A 170 -14.09 -6.30 -11.89
C HIS A 170 -13.73 -7.79 -11.77
N CYS A 171 -12.45 -8.09 -11.51
CA CYS A 171 -11.92 -9.44 -11.33
C CYS A 171 -12.44 -10.16 -10.07
N LEU A 172 -13.02 -9.45 -9.10
CA LEU A 172 -13.58 -10.08 -7.90
C LEU A 172 -14.70 -11.06 -8.26
N VAL A 173 -14.68 -12.25 -7.69
CA VAL A 173 -15.76 -13.22 -7.89
C VAL A 173 -16.78 -13.07 -6.76
N LEU A 174 -17.71 -12.12 -6.95
CA LEU A 174 -18.82 -11.81 -6.05
C LEU A 174 -20.14 -11.74 -6.83
N PRO A 175 -21.30 -12.00 -6.19
CA PRO A 175 -22.60 -11.73 -6.79
C PRO A 175 -22.72 -10.30 -7.29
N GLN A 176 -23.38 -10.10 -8.43
CA GLN A 176 -23.44 -8.79 -9.08
C GLN A 176 -24.12 -7.74 -8.20
N ASP A 177 -25.24 -8.09 -7.58
CA ASP A 177 -25.99 -7.20 -6.67
C ASP A 177 -25.09 -6.71 -5.51
N THR A 178 -24.24 -7.59 -4.97
CA THR A 178 -23.28 -7.25 -3.91
C THR A 178 -22.22 -6.27 -4.40
N LYS A 179 -21.71 -6.47 -5.63
CA LYS A 179 -20.74 -5.54 -6.24
C LYS A 179 -21.36 -4.17 -6.46
N ASP A 180 -22.60 -4.13 -6.94
CA ASP A 180 -23.30 -2.88 -7.27
C ASP A 180 -23.56 -2.04 -6.02
N VAL A 181 -24.03 -2.68 -4.93
CA VAL A 181 -24.24 -1.99 -3.64
C VAL A 181 -22.92 -1.47 -3.07
N ASN A 182 -21.86 -2.29 -3.08
CA ASN A 182 -20.55 -1.87 -2.57
C ASN A 182 -20.00 -0.69 -3.39
N LYS A 183 -20.04 -0.80 -4.72
CA LYS A 183 -19.59 0.25 -5.64
C LYS A 183 -20.37 1.54 -5.44
N ALA A 184 -21.69 1.48 -5.32
CA ALA A 184 -22.54 2.65 -5.08
C ALA A 184 -22.17 3.36 -3.78
N LEU A 185 -22.03 2.62 -2.68
CA LEU A 185 -21.67 3.19 -1.37
C LEU A 185 -20.30 3.85 -1.38
N VAL A 186 -19.30 3.18 -1.95
CA VAL A 186 -17.93 3.69 -2.03
C VAL A 186 -17.87 4.93 -2.92
N THR A 187 -18.50 4.89 -4.10
CA THR A 187 -18.52 6.02 -5.05
C THR A 187 -19.22 7.23 -4.44
N HIS A 188 -20.38 7.02 -3.83
CA HIS A 188 -21.14 8.07 -3.16
C HIS A 188 -20.31 8.71 -2.04
N ARG A 189 -19.59 7.90 -1.25
CA ARG A 189 -18.76 8.38 -0.15
C ARG A 189 -17.55 9.19 -0.64
N VAL A 190 -16.86 8.71 -1.67
CA VAL A 190 -15.73 9.43 -2.26
C VAL A 190 -16.16 10.78 -2.84
N ALA A 191 -17.32 10.84 -3.51
CA ALA A 191 -17.87 12.10 -4.02
C ALA A 191 -18.18 13.10 -2.89
N HIS A 192 -18.81 12.65 -1.81
CA HIS A 192 -19.17 13.52 -0.67
C HIS A 192 -17.97 14.01 0.12
N SER A 193 -16.87 13.24 0.16
CA SER A 193 -15.63 13.68 0.84
C SER A 193 -15.00 14.94 0.21
N LYS A 194 -15.29 15.22 -1.07
CA LYS A 194 -14.81 16.41 -1.78
C LYS A 194 -15.68 17.66 -1.57
N SER A 195 -16.90 17.49 -1.06
CA SER A 195 -17.94 18.54 -1.05
C SER A 195 -18.18 19.21 0.32
N SER A 196 -17.55 18.73 1.40
CA SER A 196 -17.98 19.11 2.75
C SER A 196 -17.06 20.14 3.44
N ASP A 197 -17.17 21.40 3.04
CA ASP A 197 -16.97 22.53 3.93
C ASP A 197 -18.33 22.84 4.60
N LEU A 198 -18.35 23.16 5.90
CA LEU A 198 -19.43 23.81 6.67
C LEU A 198 -20.37 23.06 7.65
N ILE A 199 -20.45 21.73 7.79
CA ILE A 199 -21.30 21.13 8.88
C ILE A 199 -20.66 19.89 9.56
N GLN A 200 -20.12 20.08 10.77
CA GLN A 200 -19.93 19.07 11.84
C GLN A 200 -21.34 18.62 12.31
N SER A 201 -21.68 17.37 12.66
CA SER A 201 -20.98 16.23 13.25
C SER A 201 -21.97 15.04 13.28
N LYS A 202 -21.46 13.80 13.23
CA LYS A 202 -22.15 12.48 13.17
C LYS A 202 -22.41 11.92 11.76
N GLY A 203 -22.04 10.64 11.58
CA GLY A 203 -22.50 9.79 10.47
C GLY A 203 -21.70 9.86 9.16
N ARG A 204 -20.48 10.40 9.16
CA ARG A 204 -19.64 10.45 7.95
C ARG A 204 -18.97 9.10 7.66
N GLY A 205 -18.57 8.32 8.66
CA GLY A 205 -17.88 7.05 8.43
C GLY A 205 -18.69 6.01 7.66
N LEU A 206 -18.06 5.35 6.69
CA LEU A 206 -18.58 4.14 6.07
C LEU A 206 -17.86 2.93 6.67
N THR A 207 -18.56 2.13 7.47
CA THR A 207 -18.05 0.88 8.05
C THR A 207 -18.64 -0.31 7.30
N LEU A 208 -17.78 -1.06 6.64
CA LEU A 208 -18.10 -2.30 5.94
C LEU A 208 -17.57 -3.49 6.76
N LEU A 209 -18.38 -4.52 6.95
CA LEU A 209 -17.95 -5.79 7.53
C LEU A 209 -17.98 -6.88 6.47
N PHE A 210 -16.84 -7.51 6.22
CA PHE A 210 -16.75 -8.71 5.40
C PHE A 210 -16.55 -9.92 6.32
N HIS A 211 -17.49 -10.87 6.30
CA HIS A 211 -17.41 -12.04 7.15
C HIS A 211 -17.59 -13.34 6.40
N GLY A 212 -17.00 -14.42 6.91
CA GLY A 212 -17.09 -15.75 6.31
C GLY A 212 -15.82 -16.58 6.49
N PRO A 213 -15.76 -17.76 5.87
CA PRO A 213 -14.65 -18.72 6.03
C PRO A 213 -13.30 -18.14 5.58
N PRO A 214 -12.16 -18.62 6.10
CA PRO A 214 -10.85 -18.20 5.62
C PRO A 214 -10.66 -18.51 4.12
N GLY A 215 -9.86 -17.70 3.43
CA GLY A 215 -9.51 -17.95 2.02
C GLY A 215 -10.60 -17.60 0.97
N THR A 216 -11.72 -17.00 1.38
CA THR A 216 -12.82 -16.60 0.48
C THR A 216 -12.65 -15.24 -0.19
N GLY A 217 -11.52 -14.56 0.00
CA GLY A 217 -11.22 -13.30 -0.70
C GLY A 217 -11.66 -12.02 0.00
N LYS A 218 -12.08 -12.06 1.27
CA LYS A 218 -12.46 -10.86 2.05
C LYS A 218 -11.42 -9.73 1.99
N THR A 219 -10.14 -10.05 2.24
CA THR A 219 -9.04 -9.08 2.18
C THR A 219 -8.81 -8.56 0.76
N LEU A 220 -8.94 -9.43 -0.25
CA LEU A 220 -8.81 -9.06 -1.66
C LEU A 220 -9.92 -8.08 -2.08
N THR A 221 -11.13 -8.25 -1.56
CA THR A 221 -12.22 -7.29 -1.79
C THR A 221 -11.90 -5.92 -1.18
N ALA A 222 -11.31 -5.89 0.02
CA ALA A 222 -10.90 -4.64 0.66
C ALA A 222 -9.84 -3.90 -0.17
N GLU A 223 -8.85 -4.63 -0.67
CA GLU A 223 -7.81 -4.12 -1.59
C GLU A 223 -8.43 -3.59 -2.88
N SER A 224 -9.31 -4.34 -3.51
CA SER A 224 -9.97 -3.95 -4.76
C SER A 224 -10.88 -2.73 -4.58
N VAL A 225 -11.55 -2.60 -3.42
CA VAL A 225 -12.34 -1.41 -3.08
C VAL A 225 -11.44 -0.18 -2.93
N ALA A 226 -10.27 -0.33 -2.31
CA ALA A 226 -9.31 0.78 -2.16
C ALA A 226 -8.73 1.23 -3.50
N GLU A 227 -8.38 0.28 -4.38
CA GLU A 227 -7.91 0.55 -5.75
C GLU A 227 -9.00 1.26 -6.57
N HIS A 228 -10.25 0.77 -6.55
CA HIS A 228 -11.37 1.41 -7.22
C HIS A 228 -11.66 2.83 -6.70
N ALA A 229 -11.56 3.02 -5.38
CA ALA A 229 -11.74 4.32 -4.74
C ALA A 229 -10.57 5.29 -4.98
N ARG A 230 -9.44 4.80 -5.50
CA ARG A 230 -8.15 5.51 -5.59
C ARG A 230 -7.74 6.09 -4.24
N LYS A 231 -7.83 5.27 -3.19
CA LYS A 231 -7.49 5.65 -1.82
C LYS A 231 -6.42 4.72 -1.25
N PRO A 232 -5.49 5.23 -0.43
CA PRO A 232 -4.49 4.39 0.23
C PRO A 232 -5.16 3.41 1.19
N LEU A 233 -4.76 2.13 1.15
CA LEU A 233 -5.20 1.11 2.09
C LEU A 233 -4.18 0.97 3.23
N TYR A 234 -4.58 1.29 4.45
CA TYR A 234 -3.77 1.03 5.65
C TYR A 234 -4.25 -0.26 6.33
N ARG A 235 -3.44 -1.32 6.26
CA ARG A 235 -3.83 -2.64 6.80
C ARG A 235 -3.49 -2.75 8.28
N VAL A 236 -4.47 -3.20 9.06
CA VAL A 236 -4.29 -3.54 10.48
C VAL A 236 -4.71 -4.98 10.72
N THR A 237 -3.88 -5.73 11.41
CA THR A 237 -4.12 -7.12 11.80
C THR A 237 -4.07 -7.25 13.32
N CYS A 238 -4.69 -8.29 13.87
CA CYS A 238 -4.66 -8.55 15.32
C CYS A 238 -3.23 -8.72 15.87
N GLY A 239 -2.28 -9.16 15.03
CA GLY A 239 -0.87 -9.24 15.40
C GLY A 239 -0.21 -7.89 15.62
N ASP A 240 -0.69 -6.83 14.95
CA ASP A 240 -0.15 -5.47 15.12
C ASP A 240 -0.65 -4.80 16.41
N ILE A 241 -1.80 -5.23 16.89
CA ILE A 241 -2.53 -4.62 18.00
C ILE A 241 -1.97 -5.13 19.36
N GLY A 242 -1.29 -6.28 19.36
CA GLY A 242 -0.82 -6.95 20.57
C GLY A 242 -1.95 -7.69 21.30
N THR A 243 -1.59 -8.46 22.33
CA THR A 243 -2.54 -9.24 23.13
C THR A 243 -3.01 -8.56 24.41
N GLN A 244 -2.40 -7.42 24.77
CA GLN A 244 -2.72 -6.67 25.98
C GLN A 244 -3.71 -5.54 25.67
N PRO A 245 -4.84 -5.41 26.40
CA PRO A 245 -5.85 -4.38 26.16
C PRO A 245 -5.29 -2.95 26.11
N GLU A 246 -4.30 -2.64 26.93
CA GLU A 246 -3.65 -1.32 26.98
C GLU A 246 -2.79 -1.08 25.74
N ALA A 247 -2.09 -2.11 25.25
CA ALA A 247 -1.33 -2.05 24.01
C ALA A 247 -2.25 -1.97 22.80
N VAL A 248 -3.38 -2.68 22.83
CA VAL A 248 -4.45 -2.62 21.83
C VAL A 248 -5.00 -1.21 21.74
N GLU A 249 -5.34 -0.61 22.88
CA GLU A 249 -5.88 0.74 22.95
C GLU A 249 -4.82 1.78 22.54
N GLN A 250 -3.55 1.61 22.93
CA GLN A 250 -2.47 2.54 22.57
C GLN A 250 -2.09 2.43 21.09
N TYR A 251 -2.05 1.23 20.52
CA TYR A 251 -1.78 0.99 19.10
C TYR A 251 -2.97 1.43 18.24
N MET A 252 -4.20 1.12 18.64
CA MET A 252 -5.40 1.68 18.05
C MET A 252 -5.40 3.19 18.19
N LYS A 253 -5.00 3.76 19.33
CA LYS A 253 -4.79 5.21 19.46
C LYS A 253 -3.69 5.71 18.53
N GLN A 254 -2.64 4.98 18.19
CA GLN A 254 -1.62 5.44 17.24
C GLN A 254 -2.11 5.36 15.79
N VAL A 255 -2.72 4.25 15.38
CA VAL A 255 -3.31 4.06 14.05
C VAL A 255 -4.51 4.99 13.84
N LEU A 256 -5.34 5.12 14.86
CA LEU A 256 -6.48 6.02 14.87
C LEU A 256 -6.09 7.44 15.29
N ASN A 257 -4.88 7.73 15.82
CA ASN A 257 -4.33 9.09 15.96
C ASN A 257 -3.73 9.59 14.65
N ARG A 258 -3.15 8.67 13.85
CA ARG A 258 -2.99 8.92 12.41
C ARG A 258 -4.34 9.23 11.75
N ALA A 259 -5.45 8.92 12.42
CA ALA A 259 -6.82 9.34 12.09
C ALA A 259 -7.51 10.30 13.12
N LYS A 260 -6.85 10.77 14.21
CA LYS A 260 -7.52 11.50 15.32
C LYS A 260 -7.35 12.99 15.14
N VAL A 261 -8.50 13.64 15.24
CA VAL A 261 -8.69 14.84 16.06
C VAL A 261 -9.60 14.51 17.29
N TRP A 262 -10.00 13.25 17.53
CA TRP A 262 -11.24 12.97 18.27
C TRP A 262 -11.07 12.06 19.49
N ASP A 263 -11.24 12.65 20.67
CA ASP A 263 -11.03 12.01 21.98
C ASP A 263 -12.07 10.91 22.34
N CYS A 264 -11.62 9.90 23.09
CA CYS A 264 -12.01 8.47 23.04
C CYS A 264 -13.40 8.03 23.59
N VAL A 265 -13.96 6.95 23.01
CA VAL A 265 -14.36 5.63 23.58
C VAL A 265 -14.43 4.70 22.36
N PHE A 266 -13.87 3.48 22.35
CA PHE A 266 -13.68 2.65 21.12
C PHE A 266 -14.92 2.56 20.18
N LEU A 267 -16.12 2.42 20.77
CA LEU A 267 -17.39 2.45 20.02
C LEU A 267 -17.74 3.84 19.45
N ARG A 268 -17.44 4.92 20.18
CA ARG A 268 -17.55 6.30 19.68
C ARG A 268 -16.54 6.58 18.57
N VAL A 269 -15.35 5.98 18.59
CA VAL A 269 -14.36 6.21 17.52
C VAL A 269 -14.88 5.73 16.16
N LEU A 270 -15.59 4.60 16.11
CA LEU A 270 -16.28 4.15 14.89
C LEU A 270 -17.41 5.09 14.45
N GLU A 271 -18.09 5.76 15.39
CA GLU A 271 -19.18 6.72 15.10
C GLU A 271 -18.68 8.03 14.48
N TYR A 272 -17.45 8.45 14.81
CA TYR A 272 -16.86 9.71 14.36
C TYR A 272 -15.77 9.53 13.30
N TYR A 273 -15.47 8.30 12.89
CA TYR A 273 -14.44 8.04 11.88
C TYR A 273 -14.82 8.71 10.55
N ASP A 274 -13.96 9.60 10.04
CA ASP A 274 -14.16 10.28 8.76
C ASP A 274 -13.40 9.53 7.65
N GLY A 275 -13.96 8.43 7.18
CA GLY A 275 -13.32 7.60 6.16
C GLY A 275 -14.12 6.36 5.77
N ILE A 276 -13.46 5.42 5.08
CA ILE A 276 -13.96 4.07 4.82
C ILE A 276 -13.20 3.11 5.73
N LEU A 277 -13.92 2.35 6.54
CA LEU A 277 -13.37 1.33 7.43
C LEU A 277 -13.89 -0.03 6.94
N ILE A 278 -12.96 -0.94 6.66
CA ILE A 278 -13.30 -2.30 6.25
C ILE A 278 -12.81 -3.26 7.32
N LEU A 279 -13.75 -4.02 7.88
CA LEU A 279 -13.52 -5.01 8.91
C LEU A 279 -13.63 -6.39 8.27
N THR A 280 -12.68 -7.28 8.55
CA THR A 280 -12.75 -8.68 8.10
C THR A 280 -12.81 -9.60 9.30
N SER A 281 -13.83 -10.44 9.41
CA SER A 281 -13.96 -11.41 10.50
C SER A 281 -14.29 -12.81 10.01
N ASN A 282 -13.71 -13.83 10.64
CA ASN A 282 -14.13 -15.22 10.46
C ASN A 282 -15.13 -15.66 11.54
N ARG A 283 -15.39 -14.82 12.55
CA ARG A 283 -16.25 -15.10 13.71
C ARG A 283 -17.22 -13.93 13.91
N VAL A 284 -18.33 -13.93 13.17
CA VAL A 284 -19.34 -12.85 13.26
C VAL A 284 -20.31 -13.04 14.44
N GLY A 285 -20.49 -14.28 14.90
CA GLY A 285 -21.43 -14.63 15.98
C GLY A 285 -21.03 -14.10 17.36
N THR A 286 -19.78 -13.68 17.55
CA THR A 286 -19.25 -13.14 18.79
C THR A 286 -19.33 -11.61 18.86
N LEU A 287 -19.88 -10.94 17.84
CA LEU A 287 -20.01 -9.48 17.82
C LEU A 287 -21.20 -9.03 18.67
N ASP A 288 -20.97 -8.10 19.58
CA ASP A 288 -22.01 -7.51 20.41
C ASP A 288 -22.95 -6.61 19.58
N GLU A 289 -24.12 -6.32 20.14
CA GLU A 289 -25.12 -5.46 19.50
C GLU A 289 -24.63 -4.02 19.29
N GLY A 290 -23.77 -3.52 20.18
CA GLY A 290 -23.13 -2.22 20.05
C GLY A 290 -22.26 -2.14 18.80
N PHE A 291 -21.45 -3.16 18.52
CA PHE A 291 -20.66 -3.18 17.29
C PHE A 291 -21.53 -3.35 16.03
N ARG A 292 -22.54 -4.23 16.08
CA ARG A 292 -23.44 -4.48 14.95
C ARG A 292 -24.24 -3.24 14.53
N SER A 293 -24.69 -2.42 15.48
CA SER A 293 -25.44 -1.18 15.20
C SER A 293 -24.64 -0.10 14.45
N ARG A 294 -23.31 -0.24 14.36
CA ARG A 294 -22.39 0.72 13.71
C ARG A 294 -21.88 0.25 12.35
N ILE A 295 -22.29 -0.94 11.90
CA ILE A 295 -21.97 -1.49 10.59
C ILE A 295 -23.05 -1.07 9.60
N GLN A 296 -22.70 -0.31 8.56
CA GLN A 296 -23.66 0.12 7.54
C GLN A 296 -23.92 -0.97 6.49
N LEU A 297 -22.92 -1.81 6.20
CA LEU A 297 -23.07 -2.94 5.30
C LEU A 297 -22.24 -4.13 5.80
N ALA A 298 -22.90 -5.28 5.93
CA ALA A 298 -22.25 -6.56 6.16
C ALA A 298 -22.35 -7.43 4.90
N LEU A 299 -21.21 -7.89 4.39
CA LEU A 299 -21.12 -8.83 3.28
C LEU A 299 -20.73 -10.20 3.80
N GLU A 300 -21.61 -11.18 3.56
CA GLU A 300 -21.34 -12.58 3.81
C GLU A 300 -20.58 -13.21 2.64
N TYR A 301 -19.50 -13.90 2.95
CA TYR A 301 -18.72 -14.70 2.03
C TYR A 301 -18.99 -16.16 2.33
N SER A 302 -19.74 -16.82 1.45
CA SER A 302 -19.94 -18.26 1.51
C SER A 302 -18.74 -19.01 0.90
N LYS A 303 -18.71 -20.33 1.08
CA LYS A 303 -17.75 -21.19 0.37
C LYS A 303 -17.92 -21.03 -1.14
N LEU A 304 -16.81 -21.01 -1.86
CA LEU A 304 -16.81 -20.87 -3.32
C LEU A 304 -17.55 -22.03 -3.95
N ASP A 305 -18.52 -21.77 -4.81
CA ASP A 305 -19.17 -22.80 -5.62
C ASP A 305 -18.27 -23.22 -6.81
N ARG A 306 -18.68 -24.27 -7.52
CA ARG A 306 -17.90 -24.79 -8.66
C ARG A 306 -17.73 -23.74 -9.76
N GLY A 307 -18.75 -22.93 -10.01
CA GLY A 307 -18.69 -21.85 -11.02
C GLY A 307 -17.67 -20.78 -10.64
N SER A 308 -17.69 -20.32 -9.39
CA SER A 308 -16.76 -19.32 -8.86
C SER A 308 -15.33 -19.84 -8.86
N ARG A 309 -15.10 -21.10 -8.45
CA ARG A 309 -13.77 -21.72 -8.50
C ARG A 309 -13.23 -21.77 -9.93
N ARG A 310 -14.07 -22.12 -10.92
CA ARG A 310 -13.66 -22.11 -12.34
C ARG A 310 -13.21 -20.71 -12.78
N LYS A 311 -13.98 -19.67 -12.47
CA LYS A 311 -13.62 -18.27 -12.79
C LYS A 311 -12.31 -17.84 -12.12
N ILE A 312 -12.10 -18.24 -10.87
CA ILE A 312 -10.86 -17.97 -10.15
C ILE A 312 -9.67 -18.64 -10.83
N TRP A 313 -9.79 -19.93 -11.20
CA TRP A 313 -8.75 -20.64 -11.95
C TRP A 313 -8.45 -19.96 -13.30
N GLU A 314 -9.47 -19.57 -14.05
CA GLU A 314 -9.34 -18.84 -15.32
C GLU A 314 -8.57 -17.53 -15.14
N THR A 315 -8.98 -16.70 -14.18
CA THR A 315 -8.33 -15.42 -13.86
C THR A 315 -6.86 -15.61 -13.48
N PHE A 316 -6.52 -16.66 -12.72
CA PHE A 316 -5.13 -16.95 -12.36
C PHE A 316 -4.30 -17.41 -13.56
N VAL A 317 -4.85 -18.28 -14.41
CA VAL A 317 -4.14 -18.77 -15.60
C VAL A 317 -3.88 -17.62 -16.58
N GLU A 318 -4.85 -16.71 -16.76
CA GLU A 318 -4.69 -15.51 -17.61
C GLU A 318 -3.63 -14.55 -17.06
N ARG A 319 -3.69 -14.23 -15.77
CA ARG A 319 -2.67 -13.35 -15.13
C ARG A 319 -1.26 -13.91 -15.23
N LEU A 320 -1.11 -15.23 -15.22
CA LEU A 320 0.19 -15.88 -15.36
C LEU A 320 0.70 -15.93 -16.80
N ASN A 321 -0.20 -15.92 -17.78
CA ASN A 321 0.15 -15.77 -19.19
C ASN A 321 0.71 -14.37 -19.48
N ASP A 322 0.16 -13.35 -18.82
CA ASP A 322 0.57 -11.96 -19.03
C ASP A 322 1.89 -11.60 -18.33
N ASP A 323 2.41 -12.47 -17.45
CA ASP A 323 3.71 -12.29 -16.82
C ASP A 323 4.84 -12.72 -17.77
N PRO A 324 5.64 -11.78 -18.33
CA PRO A 324 6.67 -12.08 -19.30
C PRO A 324 7.79 -12.93 -18.71
N THR A 325 7.93 -13.00 -17.38
CA THR A 325 8.95 -13.83 -16.73
C THR A 325 8.56 -15.31 -16.66
N ILE A 326 7.28 -15.65 -16.77
CA ILE A 326 6.74 -17.00 -16.49
C ILE A 326 5.97 -17.59 -17.69
N SER A 327 5.58 -16.77 -18.67
CA SER A 327 4.83 -17.19 -19.86
C SER A 327 5.41 -18.41 -20.62
N GLY A 328 6.74 -18.62 -20.57
CA GLY A 328 7.42 -19.77 -21.18
C GLY A 328 7.28 -21.09 -20.41
N GLU A 329 6.95 -21.05 -19.13
CA GLU A 329 6.98 -22.19 -18.18
C GLU A 329 5.62 -22.89 -18.01
N LEU A 330 4.56 -22.38 -18.65
CA LEU A 330 3.18 -22.87 -18.49
C LEU A 330 2.66 -23.55 -19.76
N ASP A 331 1.94 -24.65 -19.62
CA ASP A 331 1.10 -25.20 -20.70
C ASP A 331 -0.33 -24.66 -20.57
N ILE A 332 -0.53 -23.43 -21.03
CA ILE A 332 -1.79 -22.70 -20.90
C ILE A 332 -2.94 -23.41 -21.64
N THR A 333 -2.67 -24.01 -22.80
CA THR A 333 -3.68 -24.72 -23.58
C THR A 333 -4.19 -25.94 -22.80
N ASN A 334 -3.28 -26.70 -22.21
CA ASN A 334 -3.63 -27.82 -21.35
C ASN A 334 -4.44 -27.37 -20.12
N LEU A 335 -3.99 -26.32 -19.44
CA LEU A 335 -4.67 -25.80 -18.26
C LEU A 335 -6.09 -25.30 -18.57
N ARG A 336 -6.27 -24.55 -19.67
CA ARG A 336 -7.58 -24.05 -20.12
C ARG A 336 -8.56 -25.19 -20.41
N SER A 337 -8.08 -26.25 -21.06
CA SER A 337 -8.92 -27.43 -21.35
C SER A 337 -9.36 -28.19 -20.10
N ASN A 338 -8.60 -28.12 -19.00
CA ASN A 338 -8.85 -28.88 -17.78
C ASN A 338 -9.44 -28.05 -16.62
N LEU A 339 -9.82 -26.78 -16.86
CA LEU A 339 -10.44 -25.92 -15.83
C LEU A 339 -11.71 -26.54 -15.21
N ALA A 340 -12.48 -27.28 -16.01
CA ALA A 340 -13.69 -27.95 -15.54
C ALA A 340 -13.41 -29.06 -14.52
N GLU A 341 -12.28 -29.75 -14.64
CA GLU A 341 -11.82 -30.76 -13.67
C GLU A 341 -11.20 -30.10 -12.44
N LEU A 342 -10.36 -29.07 -12.62
CA LEU A 342 -9.77 -28.31 -11.50
C LEU A 342 -10.83 -27.67 -10.59
N SER A 343 -11.96 -27.22 -11.16
CA SER A 343 -13.08 -26.66 -10.39
C SER A 343 -13.80 -27.66 -9.48
N LYS A 344 -13.62 -28.99 -9.69
CA LYS A 344 -14.24 -30.02 -8.86
C LYS A 344 -13.62 -30.11 -7.48
N TYR A 345 -12.33 -29.78 -7.36
CA TYR A 345 -11.66 -29.73 -6.07
C TYR A 345 -12.21 -28.56 -5.24
N GLU A 346 -12.61 -28.85 -4.00
CA GLU A 346 -13.19 -27.87 -3.07
C GLU A 346 -12.10 -27.00 -2.42
N LEU A 347 -11.37 -26.27 -3.26
CA LEU A 347 -10.28 -25.40 -2.83
C LEU A 347 -10.78 -23.95 -2.67
N ASN A 348 -10.26 -23.27 -1.65
CA ASN A 348 -10.44 -21.83 -1.49
C ASN A 348 -9.44 -21.03 -2.36
N GLY A 349 -9.62 -19.71 -2.46
CA GLY A 349 -8.78 -18.87 -3.34
C GLY A 349 -7.31 -18.85 -2.92
N ARG A 350 -7.01 -19.03 -1.63
CA ARG A 350 -5.63 -19.10 -1.12
C ARG A 350 -4.97 -20.44 -1.47
N GLU A 351 -5.71 -21.54 -1.35
CA GLU A 351 -5.26 -22.88 -1.74
C GLU A 351 -5.00 -22.98 -3.23
N ILE A 352 -5.88 -22.43 -4.08
CA ILE A 352 -5.68 -22.37 -5.54
C ILE A 352 -4.36 -21.66 -5.87
N ARG A 353 -4.13 -20.47 -5.28
CA ARG A 353 -2.89 -19.71 -5.48
C ARG A 353 -1.67 -20.49 -5.00
N ASN A 354 -1.75 -21.11 -3.82
CA ASN A 354 -0.68 -21.92 -3.26
C ASN A 354 -0.36 -23.12 -4.15
N ALA A 355 -1.37 -23.83 -4.66
CA ALA A 355 -1.18 -24.98 -5.54
C ALA A 355 -0.40 -24.59 -6.80
N ILE A 356 -0.71 -23.44 -7.42
CA ILE A 356 0.02 -22.94 -8.58
C ILE A 356 1.46 -22.56 -8.21
N ASN A 357 1.66 -21.83 -7.10
CA ASN A 357 2.99 -21.42 -6.67
C ASN A 357 3.90 -22.61 -6.29
N VAL A 358 3.33 -23.69 -5.77
CA VAL A 358 4.06 -24.93 -5.49
C VAL A 358 4.29 -25.74 -6.76
N ALA A 359 3.36 -25.74 -7.71
CA ALA A 359 3.52 -26.45 -8.97
C ALA A 359 4.67 -25.89 -9.84
N LYS A 360 4.92 -24.57 -9.80
CA LYS A 360 6.02 -23.92 -10.54
C LYS A 360 7.40 -24.56 -10.29
N PRO A 361 7.96 -24.55 -9.07
CA PRO A 361 9.27 -25.15 -8.81
C PRO A 361 9.27 -26.67 -9.03
N VAL A 362 8.14 -27.35 -8.81
CA VAL A 362 8.02 -28.79 -9.06
C VAL A 362 8.18 -29.10 -10.54
N ALA A 363 7.51 -28.34 -11.42
CA ALA A 363 7.62 -28.50 -12.87
C ALA A 363 9.04 -28.17 -13.35
N LEU A 364 9.61 -27.04 -12.88
CA LEU A 364 10.98 -26.63 -13.19
C LEU A 364 12.02 -27.70 -12.80
N SER A 365 11.85 -28.34 -11.63
CA SER A 365 12.76 -29.42 -11.18
C SER A 365 12.70 -30.67 -12.05
N CYS A 366 11.57 -30.89 -12.74
CA CYS A 366 11.39 -32.01 -13.66
C CYS A 366 11.77 -31.65 -15.11
N GLY A 367 12.11 -30.38 -15.39
CA GLY A 367 12.35 -29.89 -16.75
C GLY A 367 11.07 -29.75 -17.59
N ASP A 368 9.90 -29.82 -16.95
CA ASP A 368 8.59 -29.79 -17.59
C ASP A 368 7.90 -28.44 -17.37
N LYS A 369 6.88 -28.15 -18.18
CA LYS A 369 5.98 -27.01 -17.97
C LYS A 369 4.93 -27.33 -16.93
N VAL A 370 4.39 -26.30 -16.27
CA VAL A 370 3.25 -26.46 -15.36
C VAL A 370 2.02 -26.83 -16.17
N ASP A 371 1.61 -28.09 -16.06
CA ASP A 371 0.45 -28.69 -16.70
C ASP A 371 -0.63 -29.11 -15.67
N PHE A 372 -1.75 -29.63 -16.16
CA PHE A 372 -2.81 -30.15 -15.30
C PHE A 372 -2.33 -31.31 -14.40
N GLN A 373 -1.43 -32.18 -14.86
CA GLN A 373 -0.98 -33.33 -14.08
C GLN A 373 -0.11 -32.90 -12.90
N CYS A 374 0.75 -31.91 -13.10
CA CYS A 374 1.56 -31.29 -12.05
C CYS A 374 0.65 -30.67 -10.98
N LEU A 375 -0.35 -29.89 -11.37
CA LEU A 375 -1.33 -29.32 -10.43
C LEU A 375 -2.10 -30.41 -9.68
N LYS A 376 -2.57 -31.44 -10.38
CA LYS A 376 -3.28 -32.57 -9.77
C LYS A 376 -2.43 -33.29 -8.74
N LYS A 377 -1.13 -33.47 -9.00
CA LYS A 377 -0.17 -34.07 -8.06
C LYS A 377 -0.02 -33.19 -6.81
N VAL A 378 0.16 -31.88 -6.98
CA VAL A 378 0.30 -30.93 -5.87
C VAL A 378 -0.96 -30.87 -5.01
N ILE A 379 -2.13 -30.73 -5.64
CA ILE A 379 -3.44 -30.74 -4.96
C ILE A 379 -3.61 -32.06 -4.21
N GLY A 380 -3.29 -33.20 -4.84
CA GLY A 380 -3.39 -34.52 -4.21
C GLY A 380 -2.47 -34.71 -3.00
N VAL A 381 -1.32 -34.03 -2.94
CA VAL A 381 -0.44 -34.02 -1.76
C VAL A 381 -1.02 -33.12 -0.68
N GLN A 382 -1.49 -31.91 -1.01
CA GLN A 382 -2.11 -30.99 -0.06
C GLN A 382 -3.38 -31.58 0.58
N SER A 383 -4.23 -32.23 -0.21
CA SER A 383 -5.47 -32.85 0.29
C SER A 383 -5.22 -33.97 1.31
N ARG A 384 -4.01 -34.57 1.38
CA ARG A 384 -3.68 -35.54 2.44
C ARG A 384 -3.51 -34.85 3.79
N PHE A 385 -2.90 -33.66 3.79
CA PHE A 385 -2.76 -32.84 4.98
C PHE A 385 -4.13 -32.35 5.48
N ASP A 386 -4.97 -31.85 4.59
CA ASP A 386 -6.31 -31.39 4.96
C ASP A 386 -7.18 -32.53 5.52
N ARG A 387 -7.04 -33.73 4.97
CA ARG A 387 -7.71 -34.93 5.49
C ARG A 387 -7.21 -35.26 6.89
N TYR A 388 -5.89 -35.24 7.11
CA TYR A 388 -5.30 -35.47 8.43
C TYR A 388 -5.81 -34.47 9.47
N ILE A 389 -5.89 -33.17 9.13
CA ILE A 389 -6.43 -32.14 10.04
C ILE A 389 -7.90 -32.39 10.35
N ARG A 390 -8.72 -32.74 9.35
CA ARG A 390 -10.14 -33.11 9.58
C ARG A 390 -10.27 -34.32 10.49
N ASP A 391 -9.45 -35.34 10.28
CA ASP A 391 -9.46 -36.55 11.11
C ASP A 391 -9.06 -36.22 12.57
N MET A 392 -8.11 -35.30 12.77
CA MET A 392 -7.71 -34.79 14.09
C MET A 392 -8.79 -33.92 14.77
N ASN A 393 -9.62 -33.22 13.99
CA ASN A 393 -10.72 -32.39 14.47
C ASN A 393 -12.06 -33.16 14.55
N GLU A 394 -12.04 -34.49 14.72
CA GLU A 394 -13.23 -35.35 14.80
C GLU A 394 -14.18 -35.27 13.58
N GLY A 395 -13.65 -34.93 12.40
CA GLY A 395 -14.44 -34.74 11.18
C GLY A 395 -15.21 -33.41 11.12
N LEU A 396 -14.98 -32.51 12.08
CA LEU A 396 -15.49 -31.15 12.01
C LEU A 396 -14.65 -30.33 11.03
N ASP A 397 -15.33 -29.77 10.05
CA ASP A 397 -14.78 -28.77 9.12
C ASP A 397 -14.41 -27.49 9.88
N ASP A 398 -13.39 -26.75 9.42
CA ASP A 398 -12.83 -25.58 10.11
C ASP A 398 -13.90 -24.52 10.45
N ASP A 399 -14.95 -24.39 9.61
CA ASP A 399 -16.10 -23.53 9.87
C ASP A 399 -16.96 -24.01 11.05
N LYS A 400 -17.13 -25.32 11.22
CA LYS A 400 -17.88 -25.90 12.33
C LYS A 400 -17.09 -25.77 13.63
N VAL A 401 -15.79 -26.06 13.60
CA VAL A 401 -14.89 -25.82 14.74
C VAL A 401 -14.92 -24.35 15.15
N ALA A 402 -14.80 -23.42 14.19
CA ALA A 402 -14.87 -21.99 14.47
C ALA A 402 -16.24 -21.53 15.02
N ARG A 403 -17.35 -22.15 14.60
CA ARG A 403 -18.69 -21.89 15.14
C ARG A 403 -18.88 -22.45 16.55
N GLU A 404 -18.27 -23.59 16.87
CA GLU A 404 -18.35 -24.21 18.20
C GLU A 404 -17.46 -23.48 19.21
N GLU A 405 -16.25 -23.11 18.83
CA GLU A 405 -15.36 -22.30 19.67
C GLU A 405 -15.89 -20.88 19.89
N GLY A 406 -16.63 -20.31 18.94
CA GLY A 406 -17.26 -18.99 19.04
C GLY A 406 -18.58 -18.96 19.84
N LYS A 407 -19.07 -20.11 20.30
CA LYS A 407 -20.27 -20.24 21.15
C LYS A 407 -19.95 -20.58 22.61
N ARG A 408 -18.68 -20.76 22.96
CA ARG A 408 -18.23 -21.04 24.33
C ARG A 408 -17.98 -19.78 25.13
#